data_AF-A0A3C2DW97-F1
#
_entry.id   AF-A0A3C2DW97-F1
#
_cell.length_a   1.000
_cell.length_b   1.000
_cell.length_c   1.000
_cell.angle_alpha   90.00
_cell.angle_beta   90.00
_cell.angle_gamma   90.00
#
_symmetry.space_group_name_H-M   'P 1'
#
loop_
_entity.id
_entity.type
_entity.pdbx_description
1 polymer ?
#
loop_
_entity_poly.entity_id
_entity_poly.type
_entity_poly.pdbx_seq_one_letter_code
_entity_poly.pdbx_strand_id
1 'polypeptide(L)'
;MLETFEVKKPFYPLISFFASIIVLIFGMLFSKNISAFAFAFAVFVLFSAFGLFKNSAKMTLAMGVCGLIIGGLSFLTNRSSEAFWQTLLRMILLGLCAVPMVSTSPCDLTRCLAKMKCPRVITLGMLVTLRFIPVLASEIKQIWEAMKVRGANVSWYRPSTIYRAFIIPLVMRIIGISDTLSLSLETRAFTLDDSKSSVYKVIEVKTRDFVFLICVIALCVSGGVMMWK
;
A
#
# COMPACT_ATOMS: atom_id res chain seq x y z
N MET A 1 -2.70 7.99 -9.64
CA MET A 1 -2.67 8.37 -8.19
C MET A 1 -1.59 7.65 -7.38
N LEU A 2 -1.17 6.43 -7.74
CA LEU A 2 -0.07 5.72 -7.04
C LEU A 2 1.35 6.17 -7.43
N GLU A 3 1.52 6.88 -8.56
CA GLU A 3 2.85 7.33 -9.03
C GLU A 3 3.47 8.43 -8.17
N THR A 4 2.67 9.18 -7.39
CA THR A 4 3.18 10.29 -6.56
C THR A 4 4.00 9.82 -5.35
N PHE A 5 3.95 8.53 -5.03
CA PHE A 5 4.67 7.94 -3.90
C PHE A 5 5.83 7.02 -4.31
N GLU A 6 6.09 6.86 -5.61
CA GLU A 6 7.18 5.99 -6.07
C GLU A 6 8.54 6.63 -5.81
N VAL A 7 9.34 5.95 -4.98
CA VAL A 7 10.68 6.39 -4.61
C VAL A 7 11.69 5.95 -5.68
N LYS A 8 12.61 6.85 -6.05
CA LYS A 8 13.66 6.66 -7.06
C LYS A 8 14.62 5.48 -6.80
N LYS A 9 14.60 4.91 -5.59
CA LYS A 9 15.37 3.72 -5.17
C LYS A 9 14.52 2.83 -4.24
N PRO A 10 13.58 2.03 -4.77
CA PRO A 10 12.73 1.18 -3.95
C PRO A 10 13.58 0.19 -3.13
N PHE A 11 13.18 -0.02 -1.87
CA PHE A 11 13.72 -1.08 -1.01
C PHE A 11 13.15 -2.43 -1.46
N TYR A 12 13.79 -3.52 -1.03
CA TYR A 12 13.25 -4.84 -1.26
C TYR A 12 11.84 -4.96 -0.62
N PRO A 13 10.78 -5.28 -1.40
CA PRO A 13 9.39 -5.17 -0.95
C PRO A 13 9.04 -6.09 0.22
N LEU A 14 9.67 -7.27 0.30
CA LEU A 14 9.53 -8.14 1.46
C LEU A 14 10.09 -7.50 2.73
N ILE A 15 11.23 -6.82 2.64
CA ILE A 15 11.85 -6.14 3.78
C ILE A 15 10.98 -4.97 4.22
N SER A 16 10.42 -4.20 3.29
CA SER A 16 9.44 -3.15 3.59
C SER A 16 8.19 -3.71 4.30
N PHE A 17 7.68 -4.86 3.86
CA PHE A 17 6.53 -5.53 4.46
C PHE A 17 6.83 -5.98 5.90
N PHE A 18 7.96 -6.68 6.12
CA PHE A 18 8.36 -7.09 7.47
C PHE A 18 8.64 -5.90 8.39
N ALA A 19 9.32 -4.85 7.90
CA ALA A 19 9.56 -3.64 8.68
C ALA A 19 8.25 -2.94 9.07
N SER A 20 7.27 -2.88 8.16
CA SER A 20 5.93 -2.34 8.43
C SER A 20 5.24 -3.13 9.54
N ILE A 21 5.23 -4.47 9.47
CA ILE A 21 4.64 -5.33 10.52
C ILE A 21 5.33 -5.14 11.86
N ILE A 22 6.66 -5.10 11.90
CA ILE A 22 7.43 -4.90 13.13
C ILE A 22 7.06 -3.55 13.77
N VAL A 23 7.06 -2.47 12.97
CA VAL A 23 6.69 -1.12 13.46
C VAL A 23 5.23 -1.07 13.90
N LEU A 24 4.32 -1.80 13.23
CA LEU A 24 2.92 -1.90 13.64
C LEU A 24 2.78 -2.54 15.01
N ILE A 25 3.37 -3.73 15.20
CA ILE A 25 3.25 -4.51 16.44
C ILE A 25 3.82 -3.71 17.61
N PHE A 26 5.05 -3.20 17.46
CA PHE A 26 5.69 -2.41 18.51
C PHE A 26 5.00 -1.05 18.72
N GLY A 27 4.55 -0.39 17.66
CA GLY A 27 3.78 0.85 17.76
C GLY A 27 2.47 0.68 18.54
N MET A 28 1.76 -0.42 18.34
CA MET A 28 0.55 -0.73 19.09
C MET A 28 0.82 -1.11 20.55
N LEU A 29 1.88 -1.89 20.80
CA LEU A 29 2.27 -2.29 22.16
C LEU A 29 2.72 -1.10 23.02
N PHE A 30 3.45 -0.15 22.45
CA PHE A 30 4.01 0.97 23.20
C PHE A 30 3.08 2.18 23.36
N SER A 31 1.92 2.17 22.71
CA SER A 31 1.00 3.32 22.67
C SER A 31 0.53 3.84 24.03
N LYS A 32 0.67 3.09 25.13
CA LYS A 32 0.18 3.49 26.46
C LYS A 32 1.10 4.46 27.22
N ASN A 33 2.38 4.54 26.87
CA ASN A 33 3.38 5.28 27.64
C ASN A 33 3.76 6.61 26.97
N ILE A 34 4.07 7.64 27.77
CA ILE A 34 4.49 8.98 27.27
C ILE A 34 5.78 8.90 26.42
N SER A 35 6.65 7.93 26.71
CA SER A 35 7.88 7.64 25.97
C SER A 35 7.63 7.07 24.56
N ALA A 36 6.38 6.78 24.19
CA ALA A 36 6.00 6.42 22.82
C ALA A 36 6.21 7.56 21.83
N PHE A 37 6.21 8.82 22.31
CA PHE A 37 6.53 9.98 21.49
C PHE A 37 7.99 9.96 21.03
N ALA A 38 8.92 9.60 21.93
CA ALA A 38 10.34 9.45 21.59
C ALA A 38 10.55 8.30 20.59
N PHE A 39 9.82 7.19 20.74
CA PHE A 39 9.85 6.08 19.79
C PHE A 39 9.33 6.49 18.40
N ALA A 40 8.17 7.16 18.33
CA ALA A 40 7.61 7.65 17.07
C ALA A 40 8.57 8.63 16.36
N PHE A 41 9.18 9.53 17.12
CA PHE A 41 10.17 10.47 16.59
C PHE A 41 11.43 9.74 16.07
N ALA A 42 11.95 8.76 16.81
CA ALA A 42 13.09 7.96 16.39
C ALA A 42 12.82 7.18 15.08
N VAL A 43 11.62 6.61 14.94
CA VAL A 43 11.18 5.94 13.70
C VAL A 43 11.08 6.93 12.54
N PHE A 44 10.55 8.13 12.77
CA PHE A 44 10.49 9.19 11.76
C PHE A 44 11.88 9.63 11.29
N VAL A 45 12.83 9.81 12.21
CA VAL A 45 14.23 10.16 11.92
C VAL A 45 14.92 9.05 11.13
N LEU A 46 14.71 7.78 11.49
CA LEU A 46 15.25 6.65 10.73
C LEU A 46 14.71 6.66 9.29
N PHE A 47 13.39 6.82 9.09
CA PHE A 47 12.83 6.89 7.74
C PHE A 47 13.33 8.11 6.94
N SER A 48 13.60 9.23 7.61
CA SER A 48 14.27 10.38 7.00
C SER A 48 15.68 10.05 6.52
N ALA A 49 16.50 9.41 7.37
CA ALA A 49 17.89 9.05 7.08
C ALA A 49 18.02 8.10 5.87
N PHE A 50 17.04 7.21 5.67
CA PHE A 50 17.02 6.26 4.55
C PHE A 50 16.42 6.82 3.24
N GLY A 51 16.12 8.12 3.19
CA GLY A 51 15.69 8.82 1.97
C GLY A 51 14.19 8.78 1.68
N LEU A 52 13.37 8.35 2.64
CA LEU A 52 11.90 8.33 2.56
C LEU A 52 11.25 9.62 3.11
N PHE A 53 12.01 10.70 3.27
CA PHE A 53 11.57 11.91 3.97
C PHE A 53 10.26 12.51 3.43
N LYS A 54 10.09 12.60 2.10
CA LYS A 54 8.88 13.17 1.49
C LYS A 54 7.63 12.34 1.80
N ASN A 55 7.73 11.01 1.68
CA ASN A 55 6.60 10.10 1.95
C ASN A 55 6.30 10.05 3.45
N SER A 56 7.34 9.96 4.29
CA SER A 56 7.20 9.95 5.74
C SER A 56 6.57 11.24 6.28
N ALA A 57 7.03 12.41 5.82
CA ALA A 57 6.49 13.70 6.26
C ALA A 57 5.03 13.89 5.82
N LYS A 58 4.71 13.56 4.56
CA LYS A 58 3.34 13.68 4.05
C LYS A 58 2.37 12.75 4.79
N MET A 59 2.79 11.50 5.06
CA MET A 59 1.95 10.52 5.75
C MET A 59 1.78 10.86 7.23
N THR A 60 2.87 11.28 7.89
CA THR A 60 2.83 11.70 9.31
C THR A 60 1.96 12.94 9.49
N LEU A 61 2.03 13.91 8.58
CA LEU A 61 1.15 15.09 8.61
C LEU A 61 -0.32 14.73 8.37
N ALA A 62 -0.61 13.93 7.34
CA ALA A 62 -1.99 13.53 7.04
C ALA A 62 -2.64 12.76 8.21
N MET A 63 -1.92 11.77 8.76
CA MET A 63 -2.43 10.98 9.89
C MET A 63 -2.37 11.72 11.22
N GLY A 64 -1.46 12.68 11.38
CA GLY A 64 -1.44 13.60 12.52
C GLY A 64 -2.68 14.51 12.55
N VAL A 65 -3.10 15.04 11.41
CA VAL A 65 -4.34 15.85 11.30
C VAL A 65 -5.57 14.98 11.61
N CYS A 66 -5.67 13.77 11.05
CA CYS A 66 -6.75 12.84 11.42
C CYS A 66 -6.70 12.47 12.91
N GLY A 67 -5.51 12.26 13.46
CA GLY A 67 -5.31 11.98 14.88
C GLY A 67 -5.71 13.13 15.80
N LEU A 68 -5.49 14.38 15.39
CA LEU A 68 -5.98 15.55 16.12
C LEU A 68 -7.51 15.63 16.12
N ILE A 69 -8.16 15.32 15.01
CA ILE A 69 -9.63 15.33 14.90
C ILE A 69 -10.22 14.24 15.81
N ILE A 70 -9.76 13.00 15.67
CA ILE A 70 -10.25 11.84 16.44
C ILE A 70 -9.87 11.96 17.92
N GLY A 71 -8.67 12.44 18.20
CA GLY A 71 -8.22 12.73 19.55
C GLY A 71 -9.08 13.82 20.21
N GLY A 72 -9.37 14.92 19.49
CA GLY A 72 -10.19 16.02 20.01
C GLY A 72 -11.60 15.55 20.38
N LEU A 73 -12.19 14.70 19.54
CA LEU A 73 -13.45 14.00 19.86
C LEU A 73 -13.32 13.14 21.12
N SER A 74 -12.22 12.39 21.26
CA SER A 74 -11.98 11.53 22.43
C SER A 74 -11.79 12.33 23.73
N PHE A 75 -11.16 13.51 23.66
CA PHE A 75 -11.03 14.42 24.79
C PHE A 75 -12.39 14.93 25.26
N LEU A 76 -13.27 15.27 24.32
CA LEU A 76 -14.62 15.77 24.60
C LEU A 76 -15.50 14.70 25.28
N THR A 77 -15.35 13.43 24.88
CA THR A 77 -16.10 12.30 25.45
C THR A 77 -15.57 11.85 26.81
N ASN A 78 -14.25 11.69 26.94
CA ASN A 78 -13.64 10.97 28.07
C ASN A 78 -13.05 11.90 29.16
N ARG A 79 -13.06 13.23 28.92
CA ARG A 79 -12.59 14.30 29.83
C ARG A 79 -11.18 14.11 30.43
N SER A 80 -10.38 13.23 29.85
CA SER A 80 -9.04 12.86 30.30
C SER A 80 -8.00 13.22 29.23
N SER A 81 -7.00 14.00 29.62
CA SER A 81 -5.92 14.45 28.73
C SER A 81 -5.04 13.28 28.23
N GLU A 82 -4.96 12.20 29.01
CA GLU A 82 -4.17 11.02 28.66
C GLU A 82 -4.73 10.27 27.44
N ALA A 83 -6.06 10.15 27.34
CA ALA A 83 -6.71 9.46 26.23
C ALA A 83 -6.50 10.21 24.90
N PHE A 84 -6.38 11.54 24.95
CA PHE A 84 -6.09 12.37 23.80
C PHE A 84 -4.71 12.06 23.21
N TRP A 85 -3.67 12.10 24.04
CA TRP A 85 -2.29 11.80 23.64
C TRP A 85 -2.11 10.39 23.12
N GLN A 86 -2.71 9.39 23.77
CA GLN A 86 -2.62 8.01 23.30
C GLN A 86 -3.24 7.85 21.91
N THR A 87 -4.40 8.47 21.67
CA THR A 87 -5.11 8.34 20.38
C THR A 87 -4.37 9.04 19.24
N LEU A 88 -3.82 10.23 19.50
CA LEU A 88 -3.04 10.98 18.53
C LEU A 88 -1.75 10.22 18.16
N LEU A 89 -1.04 9.69 19.16
CA LEU A 89 0.15 8.87 18.97
C LEU A 89 -0.12 7.60 18.16
N ARG A 90 -1.23 6.90 18.41
CA ARG A 90 -1.63 5.72 17.61
C ARG A 90 -1.79 6.07 16.14
N MET A 91 -2.46 7.17 15.84
CA MET A 91 -2.69 7.60 14.46
C MET A 91 -1.38 7.95 13.76
N ILE A 92 -0.45 8.62 14.44
CA ILE A 92 0.89 8.89 13.92
C ILE A 92 1.67 7.59 13.66
N LEU A 93 1.67 6.66 14.61
CA LEU A 93 2.37 5.37 14.48
C LEU A 93 1.79 4.50 13.36
N LEU A 94 0.47 4.48 13.19
CA LEU A 94 -0.20 3.84 12.06
C LEU A 94 0.22 4.47 10.73
N GLY A 95 0.31 5.80 10.68
CA GLY A 95 0.83 6.53 9.52
C GLY A 95 2.26 6.13 9.18
N LEU A 96 3.16 6.11 10.18
CA LEU A 96 4.56 5.71 10.02
C LEU A 96 4.70 4.25 9.57
N CYS A 97 3.93 3.33 10.15
CA CYS A 97 3.88 1.94 9.73
C CYS A 97 3.55 1.77 8.24
N ALA A 98 2.65 2.58 7.71
CA ALA A 98 2.24 2.50 6.31
C ALA A 98 3.29 3.04 5.32
N VAL A 99 4.28 3.81 5.77
CA VAL A 99 5.25 4.49 4.89
C VAL A 99 6.11 3.51 4.07
N PRO A 100 6.75 2.46 4.64
CA PRO A 100 7.53 1.49 3.86
C PRO A 100 6.68 0.73 2.84
N MET A 101 5.44 0.41 3.22
CA MET A 101 4.48 -0.32 2.38
C MET A 101 4.07 0.50 1.15
N VAL A 102 3.65 1.76 1.35
CA VAL A 102 3.20 2.66 0.27
C VAL A 102 4.33 3.09 -0.65
N SER A 103 5.57 3.12 -0.14
CA SER A 103 6.73 3.54 -0.91
C SER A 103 7.26 2.47 -1.86
N THR A 104 6.75 1.23 -1.78
CA THR A 104 7.18 0.12 -2.63
C THR A 104 6.12 -0.21 -3.67
N SER A 105 6.54 -0.44 -4.93
CA SER A 105 5.57 -0.73 -6.00
C SER A 105 4.95 -2.13 -5.81
N PRO A 106 3.64 -2.30 -6.01
CA PRO A 106 2.98 -3.60 -5.86
C PRO A 106 3.45 -4.61 -6.93
N CYS A 107 3.89 -4.12 -8.09
CA CYS A 107 4.52 -4.92 -9.13
C CYS A 107 5.85 -5.53 -8.70
N ASP A 108 6.63 -4.84 -7.86
CA ASP A 108 7.88 -5.39 -7.35
C ASP A 108 7.62 -6.42 -6.23
N LEU A 109 6.60 -6.20 -5.40
CA LEU A 109 6.17 -7.20 -4.40
C LEU A 109 5.78 -8.53 -5.05
N THR A 110 4.94 -8.49 -6.08
CA THR A 110 4.50 -9.69 -6.82
C THR A 110 5.65 -10.44 -7.50
N ARG A 111 6.64 -9.72 -8.03
CA ARG A 111 7.89 -10.32 -8.56
C ARG A 111 8.73 -10.99 -7.47
N CYS A 112 8.79 -10.42 -6.27
CA CYS A 112 9.46 -11.05 -5.14
C CYS A 112 8.72 -12.33 -4.68
N LEU A 113 7.38 -12.33 -4.67
CA LEU A 113 6.59 -13.53 -4.39
C LEU A 113 6.84 -14.63 -5.44
N ALA A 114 6.98 -14.26 -6.71
CA ALA A 114 7.34 -15.21 -7.77
C ALA A 114 8.69 -15.90 -7.53
N LYS A 115 9.66 -15.24 -6.89
CA LYS A 115 10.93 -15.87 -6.48
C LYS A 115 10.78 -16.83 -5.30
N MET A 116 9.80 -16.62 -4.42
CA MET A 116 9.61 -17.43 -3.20
C MET A 116 8.88 -18.76 -3.46
N LYS A 117 8.89 -19.28 -4.70
CA LYS A 117 8.20 -20.51 -5.12
C LYS A 117 6.68 -20.47 -4.91
N CYS A 118 6.06 -19.29 -4.89
CA CYS A 118 4.59 -19.20 -4.95
C CYS A 118 4.09 -19.78 -6.29
N PRO A 119 2.90 -20.41 -6.30
CA PRO A 119 2.37 -21.03 -7.52
C PRO A 119 2.26 -20.00 -8.64
N ARG A 120 2.74 -20.38 -9.82
CA ARG A 120 2.89 -19.51 -10.99
C ARG A 120 1.56 -18.87 -11.40
N VAL A 121 0.45 -19.60 -11.28
CA VAL A 121 -0.91 -19.11 -11.55
C VAL A 121 -1.25 -17.87 -10.71
N ILE A 122 -0.94 -17.88 -9.41
CA ILE A 122 -1.28 -16.77 -8.51
C ILE A 122 -0.39 -15.56 -8.81
N THR A 123 0.91 -15.76 -8.99
CA THR A 123 1.87 -14.67 -9.20
C THR A 123 1.64 -13.96 -10.54
N LEU A 124 1.36 -14.71 -11.60
CA LEU A 124 0.99 -14.16 -12.90
C LEU A 124 -0.36 -13.47 -12.85
N GLY A 125 -1.36 -14.08 -12.20
CA GLY A 125 -2.68 -13.46 -12.02
C GLY A 125 -2.55 -12.10 -11.35
N MET A 126 -1.78 -11.99 -10.26
CA MET A 126 -1.52 -10.72 -9.60
C MET A 126 -0.79 -9.70 -10.50
N LEU A 127 0.18 -10.13 -11.30
CA LEU A 127 0.88 -9.23 -12.22
C LEU A 127 -0.03 -8.70 -13.32
N VAL A 128 -0.88 -9.57 -13.88
CA VAL A 128 -1.86 -9.20 -14.90
C VAL A 128 -2.89 -8.25 -14.31
N THR A 129 -3.46 -8.55 -13.13
CA THR A 129 -4.46 -7.68 -12.49
C THR A 129 -3.88 -6.30 -12.16
N LEU A 130 -2.67 -6.22 -11.58
CA LEU A 130 -2.02 -4.94 -11.29
C LEU A 130 -1.78 -4.09 -12.54
N ARG A 131 -1.43 -4.73 -13.66
CA ARG A 131 -1.31 -4.04 -14.96
C ARG A 131 -2.66 -3.68 -15.57
N PHE A 132 -3.71 -4.44 -15.26
CA PHE A 132 -5.04 -4.22 -15.80
C PHE A 132 -5.80 -3.11 -15.08
N ILE A 133 -5.52 -2.84 -13.80
CA ILE A 133 -6.12 -1.72 -13.04
C ILE A 133 -6.06 -0.37 -13.79
N PRO A 134 -4.91 0.12 -14.27
CA PRO A 134 -4.85 1.39 -14.99
C PRO A 134 -5.61 1.35 -16.32
N VAL A 135 -5.59 0.21 -17.03
CA VAL A 135 -6.37 0.01 -18.27
C VAL A 135 -7.86 0.12 -17.96
N LEU A 136 -8.33 -0.63 -16.96
CA LEU A 136 -9.72 -0.60 -16.50
C LEU A 136 -10.16 0.81 -16.09
N ALA A 137 -9.31 1.55 -15.37
CA ALA A 137 -9.61 2.93 -14.98
C ALA A 137 -9.82 3.85 -16.21
N SER A 138 -9.04 3.65 -17.27
CA SER A 138 -9.20 4.39 -18.52
C SER A 138 -10.49 4.02 -19.27
N GLU A 139 -10.87 2.74 -19.25
CA GLU A 139 -12.14 2.25 -19.82
C GLU A 139 -13.35 2.82 -19.07
N ILE A 140 -13.31 2.77 -17.74
CA ILE A 140 -14.34 3.35 -16.88
C ILE A 140 -14.53 4.84 -17.21
N LYS A 141 -13.42 5.58 -17.37
CA LYS A 141 -13.48 7.00 -17.71
C LYS A 141 -14.11 7.24 -19.09
N GLN A 142 -13.73 6.47 -20.10
CA GLN A 142 -14.29 6.59 -21.46
C GLN A 142 -15.79 6.27 -21.49
N ILE A 143 -16.22 5.20 -20.81
CA ILE A 143 -17.63 4.84 -20.70
C ILE A 143 -18.39 5.94 -19.96
N TRP A 144 -17.81 6.51 -18.90
CA TRP A 144 -18.41 7.61 -18.15
C TRP A 144 -18.62 8.86 -18.99
N GLU A 145 -17.61 9.24 -19.78
CA GLU A 145 -17.70 10.38 -20.70
C GLU A 145 -18.74 10.13 -21.81
N ALA A 146 -18.78 8.93 -22.38
CA ALA A 146 -19.78 8.55 -23.38
C ALA A 146 -21.21 8.58 -22.83
N MET A 147 -21.42 8.14 -21.59
CA MET A 147 -22.72 8.24 -20.91
C MET A 147 -23.14 9.69 -20.69
N LYS A 148 -22.20 10.56 -20.29
CA LYS A 148 -22.45 11.98 -20.08
C LYS A 148 -22.87 12.68 -21.37
N VAL A 149 -22.23 12.36 -22.51
CA VAL A 149 -22.59 12.89 -23.84
C VAL A 149 -23.98 12.42 -24.27
N ARG A 150 -24.36 11.18 -23.97
CA ARG A 150 -25.68 10.63 -24.28
C ARG A 150 -26.81 11.15 -23.40
N GLY A 151 -26.54 12.09 -22.49
CA GLY A 151 -27.54 12.67 -21.59
C GLY A 151 -28.11 11.67 -20.59
N ALA A 152 -27.42 10.55 -20.34
CA ALA A 152 -27.80 9.61 -19.30
C ALA A 152 -27.67 10.32 -17.95
N ASN A 153 -28.80 10.76 -17.39
CA ASN A 153 -28.83 11.44 -16.12
C ASN A 153 -28.55 10.42 -15.02
N VAL A 154 -27.27 10.30 -14.62
CA VAL A 154 -26.79 9.36 -13.60
C VAL A 154 -27.19 9.88 -12.22
N SER A 155 -28.49 9.93 -11.98
CA SER A 155 -28.99 10.13 -10.62
C SER A 155 -28.75 8.83 -9.85
N TRP A 156 -28.06 8.90 -8.71
CA TRP A 156 -27.80 7.77 -7.82
C TRP A 156 -29.07 7.01 -7.43
N TYR A 157 -30.23 7.68 -7.52
CA TYR A 157 -31.55 7.14 -7.22
C TYR A 157 -32.15 6.22 -8.30
N ARG A 158 -31.50 6.01 -9.46
CA ARG A 158 -32.00 5.11 -10.53
C ARG A 158 -30.98 4.01 -10.91
N PRO A 159 -30.86 2.95 -10.09
CA PRO A 159 -29.86 1.89 -10.31
C PRO A 159 -30.07 1.09 -11.60
N SER A 160 -31.30 0.99 -12.10
CA SER A 160 -31.61 0.30 -13.37
C SER A 160 -30.96 0.96 -14.58
N THR A 161 -30.86 2.29 -14.58
CA THR A 161 -30.19 3.05 -15.64
C THR A 161 -28.67 2.85 -15.58
N ILE A 162 -28.08 2.86 -14.38
CA ILE A 162 -26.64 2.63 -14.18
C ILE A 162 -26.26 1.22 -14.65
N TYR A 163 -27.05 0.22 -14.30
CA TYR A 163 -26.78 -1.15 -14.72
C TYR A 163 -26.71 -1.28 -16.26
N ARG A 164 -27.73 -0.76 -16.96
CA ARG A 164 -27.80 -0.86 -18.42
C ARG A 164 -26.79 0.03 -19.14
N ALA A 165 -26.56 1.23 -18.64
CA ALA A 165 -25.73 2.23 -19.32
C ALA A 165 -24.23 2.09 -19.00
N PHE A 166 -23.87 1.57 -17.83
CA PHE A 166 -22.47 1.48 -17.37
C PHE A 166 -21.98 0.04 -17.22
N ILE A 167 -22.69 -0.79 -16.45
CA ILE A 167 -22.21 -2.13 -16.08
C ILE A 167 -22.16 -3.05 -17.31
N ILE A 168 -23.21 -3.06 -18.14
CA ILE A 168 -23.24 -3.93 -19.33
C ILE A 168 -22.07 -3.61 -20.28
N PRO A 169 -21.84 -2.35 -20.72
CA PRO A 169 -20.68 -2.02 -21.55
C PRO A 169 -19.33 -2.34 -20.90
N LEU A 170 -19.19 -2.10 -19.59
CA LEU A 170 -17.97 -2.38 -18.86
C LEU A 170 -17.65 -3.88 -18.85
N VAL A 171 -18.64 -4.73 -18.58
CA VAL A 171 -18.47 -6.19 -18.60
C VAL A 171 -18.09 -6.68 -19.99
N MET A 172 -18.79 -6.21 -21.04
CA MET A 172 -18.45 -6.56 -22.42
C MET A 172 -17.01 -6.16 -22.78
N ARG A 173 -16.55 -5.00 -22.30
CA ARG A 173 -15.18 -4.54 -22.50
C ARG A 173 -14.16 -5.42 -21.76
N ILE A 174 -14.45 -5.80 -20.52
CA ILE A 174 -13.57 -6.68 -19.74
C ILE A 174 -13.44 -8.06 -20.41
N ILE A 175 -14.55 -8.64 -20.90
CA ILE A 175 -14.53 -9.92 -21.62
C ILE A 175 -13.66 -9.82 -22.86
N GLY A 176 -13.87 -8.79 -23.70
CA GLY A 176 -13.05 -8.61 -24.91
C GLY A 176 -11.55 -8.42 -24.61
N ILE A 177 -11.20 -7.74 -23.53
CA ILE A 177 -9.79 -7.60 -23.14
C ILE A 177 -9.22 -8.93 -22.61
N SER A 178 -10.02 -9.71 -21.88
CA SER A 178 -9.63 -11.04 -21.42
C SER A 178 -9.35 -11.98 -22.60
N ASP A 179 -10.24 -12.02 -23.60
CA ASP A 179 -10.09 -12.89 -24.77
C ASP A 179 -8.86 -12.51 -25.59
N THR A 180 -8.65 -11.22 -25.83
CA THR A 180 -7.47 -10.73 -26.54
C THR A 180 -6.17 -11.01 -25.77
N LEU A 181 -6.20 -10.93 -24.44
CA LEU A 181 -5.06 -11.28 -23.61
C LEU A 181 -4.79 -12.80 -23.63
N SER A 182 -5.81 -13.64 -23.53
CA SER A 182 -5.67 -15.10 -23.63
C SER A 182 -5.10 -15.52 -24.98
N LEU A 183 -5.68 -15.01 -26.08
CA LEU A 183 -5.23 -15.30 -27.43
C LEU A 183 -3.79 -14.78 -27.66
N SER A 184 -3.43 -13.62 -27.10
CA SER A 184 -2.06 -13.11 -27.15
C SER A 184 -1.07 -13.97 -26.36
N LEU A 185 -1.50 -14.58 -25.24
CA LEU A 185 -0.67 -15.51 -24.47
C LEU A 185 -0.49 -16.84 -25.21
N GLU A 186 -1.56 -17.39 -25.78
CA GLU A 186 -1.53 -18.63 -26.57
C GLU A 186 -0.65 -18.51 -27.82
N THR A 187 -0.76 -17.41 -28.58
CA THR A 187 0.09 -17.15 -29.76
C THR A 187 1.58 -16.97 -29.40
N ARG A 188 1.89 -16.63 -28.15
CA ARG A 188 3.27 -16.55 -27.62
C ARG A 188 3.73 -17.86 -26.98
N ALA A 189 2.99 -18.95 -27.16
CA ALA A 189 3.25 -20.26 -26.56
C ALA A 189 3.41 -20.19 -25.03
N PHE A 190 2.61 -19.35 -24.36
CA PHE A 190 2.68 -19.20 -22.92
C PHE A 190 2.03 -20.40 -22.22
N THR A 191 2.85 -21.26 -21.63
CA THR A 191 2.40 -22.39 -20.82
C THR A 191 2.35 -22.05 -19.34
N LEU A 192 1.35 -22.58 -18.64
CA LEU A 192 1.23 -22.49 -17.18
C LEU A 192 2.05 -23.56 -16.44
N ASP A 193 2.52 -24.58 -17.16
CA ASP A 193 3.37 -25.63 -16.60
C ASP A 193 4.69 -25.09 -16.07
N ASP A 194 5.27 -25.84 -15.13
CA ASP A 194 6.53 -25.57 -14.40
C ASP A 194 7.80 -25.60 -15.31
N SER A 195 7.59 -25.39 -16.60
CA SER A 195 8.60 -24.99 -17.58
C SER A 195 9.37 -23.77 -17.08
N LYS A 196 10.70 -23.77 -17.27
CA LYS A 196 11.61 -22.72 -16.81
C LYS A 196 11.24 -21.36 -17.42
N SER A 197 10.44 -20.57 -16.71
CA SER A 197 10.13 -19.20 -17.11
C SER A 197 11.11 -18.21 -16.48
N SER A 198 11.83 -17.46 -17.30
CA SER A 198 12.70 -16.38 -16.84
C SER A 198 11.88 -15.12 -16.52
N VAL A 199 11.87 -14.69 -15.26
CA VAL A 199 11.33 -13.38 -14.88
C VAL A 199 12.34 -12.30 -15.28
N TYR A 200 12.02 -11.51 -16.31
CA TYR A 200 12.92 -10.52 -16.94
C TYR A 200 13.50 -9.49 -15.96
N LYS A 201 12.73 -9.07 -14.94
CA LYS A 201 13.20 -8.12 -13.92
C LYS A 201 13.43 -8.82 -12.60
N VAL A 202 14.69 -9.18 -12.37
CA VAL A 202 15.16 -9.77 -11.12
C VAL A 202 15.35 -8.63 -10.11
N ILE A 203 14.58 -8.66 -9.02
CA ILE A 203 14.79 -7.74 -7.90
C ILE A 203 15.91 -8.33 -7.07
N GLU A 204 17.04 -7.64 -7.02
CA GLU A 204 18.19 -8.01 -6.22
C GLU A 204 18.11 -7.35 -4.85
N VAL A 205 18.47 -8.12 -3.82
CA VAL A 205 18.55 -7.63 -2.46
C VAL A 205 19.79 -6.75 -2.35
N LYS A 206 19.65 -5.51 -1.90
CA LYS A 206 20.80 -4.63 -1.67
C LYS A 206 21.21 -4.67 -0.20
N THR A 207 22.50 -4.52 0.05
CA THR A 207 23.06 -4.43 1.43
C THR A 207 22.38 -3.34 2.26
N ARG A 208 21.99 -2.22 1.61
CA ARG A 208 21.19 -1.15 2.23
C ARG A 208 19.89 -1.64 2.87
N ASP A 209 19.23 -2.65 2.29
CA ASP A 209 17.94 -3.13 2.76
C ASP A 209 18.10 -3.97 4.06
N PHE A 210 19.21 -4.72 4.18
CA PHE A 210 19.57 -5.39 5.42
C PHE A 210 19.92 -4.41 6.54
N VAL A 211 20.70 -3.36 6.24
CA VAL A 211 21.03 -2.32 7.22
C VAL A 211 19.76 -1.64 7.72
N PHE A 212 18.82 -1.33 6.82
CA PHE A 212 17.51 -0.77 7.19
C PHE A 212 16.74 -1.68 8.16
N LEU A 213 16.61 -2.97 7.84
CA LEU A 213 15.90 -3.93 8.69
C LEU A 213 16.54 -4.05 10.08
N ILE A 214 17.87 -4.13 10.14
CA ILE A 214 18.62 -4.21 11.40
C ILE A 214 18.40 -2.95 12.24
N CYS A 215 18.46 -1.76 11.63
CA CYS A 215 18.21 -0.51 12.35
C CYS A 215 16.77 -0.41 12.88
N VAL A 216 15.77 -0.89 12.13
CA VAL A 216 14.36 -0.93 12.59
C VAL A 216 14.21 -1.88 13.78
N ILE A 217 14.80 -3.07 13.71
CA ILE A 217 14.77 -4.03 14.83
C ILE A 217 15.47 -3.45 16.05
N ALA A 218 16.66 -2.87 15.88
CA ALA A 218 17.42 -2.25 16.96
C ALA A 218 16.62 -1.13 17.65
N LEU A 219 15.94 -0.26 16.89
CA LEU A 219 15.07 0.77 17.45
C LEU A 219 13.87 0.19 18.22
N CYS A 220 13.26 -0.88 17.72
CA CYS A 220 12.14 -1.55 18.40
C CYS A 220 12.59 -2.18 19.72
N VAL A 221 13.76 -2.82 19.73
CA VAL A 221 14.34 -3.42 20.93
C VAL A 221 14.75 -2.34 21.94
N SER A 222 15.42 -1.27 21.50
CA SER A 222 15.79 -0.16 22.40
C SER A 222 14.56 0.54 22.98
N GLY A 223 13.50 0.70 22.18
CA GLY A 223 12.21 1.22 22.63
C GLY A 223 11.59 0.31 23.70
N GLY A 224 11.64 -1.00 23.52
CA GLY A 224 11.19 -1.96 24.53
C GLY A 224 11.98 -1.92 25.83
N VAL A 225 13.31 -1.83 25.75
CA VAL A 225 14.19 -1.76 26.94
C VAL A 225 13.99 -0.47 27.72
N MET A 226 13.82 0.67 27.04
CA MET A 226 13.53 1.96 27.69
C MET A 226 12.17 1.99 28.41
N MET A 227 11.25 1.09 28.06
CA MET A 227 9.90 1.02 28.62
C MET A 227 9.78 0.03 29.77
N TRP A 228 10.64 -0.98 29.81
CA TRP A 228 10.68 -1.98 30.89
C TRP A 228 11.36 -1.42 32.15
N LYS A 229 12.20 -0.39 32.01
CA LYS A 229 12.94 0.23 33.11
C LYS A 229 12.19 1.44 33.66
#